data_AF-A0A9W8I296-F1
#
_entry.id   AF-A0A9W8I296-F1
#
_cell.length_a   1.000
_cell.length_b   1.000
_cell.length_c   1.000
_cell.angle_alpha   90.00
_cell.angle_beta   90.00
_cell.angle_gamma   90.00
#
_symmetry.space_group_name_H-M   'P 1'
#
loop_
_entity.id
_entity.type
_entity.pdbx_description
1 polymer ?
#
loop_
_entity_poly.entity_id
_entity_poly.type
_entity_poly.pdbx_seq_one_letter_code
_entity_poly.pdbx_strand_id
1 'polypeptide(L)'
;MLAPDGLKLLDVSVKRRFPDGETFVPWDSDKAYSKSNTVAELIQEIMQRHAQGIKFREWNAGPSLDSQMRDEGFDVTIGVDFAHTGFVSGGSQWNCGTWMDKMGSSEKAGIRGIPATPRDGADIEIVGLQKSTLRWLSELCHKDQFHSKGVVSADGTNISYTQWDQMVQDNFEKHFWVPLDPDEDAVYNVNSSLVNRRGIYRDTYGATMEWADYQFRPNISVAMTVAPELFDPDHALICLHKINAVLAAPLGMRTLDPRDMRYRPDYDNSNDTSDPL
;
A
#
# COMPACT_ATOMS: atom_id res chain seq x y z
N MET A 1 20.45 -16.92 -2.20
CA MET A 1 21.32 -16.97 -1.01
C MET A 1 21.23 -15.59 -0.36
N LEU A 2 20.91 -15.51 0.93
CA LEU A 2 20.84 -14.24 1.66
C LEU A 2 22.24 -13.82 2.17
N ALA A 3 22.42 -12.54 2.50
CA ALA A 3 23.70 -12.00 2.96
C ALA A 3 24.11 -12.62 4.31
N PRO A 4 25.30 -13.26 4.44
CA PRO A 4 25.72 -13.97 5.66
C PRO A 4 25.74 -13.13 6.94
N ASP A 5 26.03 -11.83 6.81
CA ASP A 5 26.14 -10.85 7.90
C ASP A 5 25.02 -9.78 7.82
N GLY A 6 23.84 -10.14 7.30
CA GLY A 6 22.77 -9.18 6.99
C GLY A 6 22.34 -8.28 8.16
N LEU A 7 22.40 -8.78 9.40
CA LEU A 7 22.04 -7.98 10.58
C LEU A 7 22.96 -6.79 10.83
N LYS A 8 24.24 -6.86 10.43
CA LYS A 8 25.18 -5.73 10.58
C LYS A 8 24.75 -4.50 9.76
N LEU A 9 23.87 -4.68 8.77
CA LEU A 9 23.30 -3.57 8.01
C LEU A 9 22.52 -2.60 8.92
N LEU A 10 21.88 -3.11 9.98
CA LEU A 10 21.09 -2.31 10.91
C LEU A 10 21.95 -1.24 11.61
N ASP A 11 23.23 -1.53 11.85
CA ASP A 11 24.18 -0.64 12.50
C ASP A 11 24.86 0.35 11.54
N VAL A 12 24.67 0.20 10.23
CA VAL A 12 25.28 1.08 9.23
C VAL A 12 24.70 2.47 9.36
N SER A 13 25.57 3.45 9.63
CA SER A 13 25.21 4.87 9.70
C SER A 13 25.19 5.49 8.31
N VAL A 14 24.10 6.20 7.99
CA VAL A 14 23.92 6.95 6.74
C VAL A 14 23.69 8.43 7.04
N LYS A 15 24.36 9.30 6.29
CA LYS A 15 24.15 10.76 6.38
C LYS A 15 22.82 11.13 5.73
N ARG A 16 21.98 11.86 6.44
CA ARG A 16 20.66 12.28 5.94
C ARG A 16 20.75 13.59 5.19
N ARG A 17 20.30 13.57 3.95
CA ARG A 17 20.18 14.77 3.13
C ARG A 17 19.17 15.78 3.73
N PHE A 18 18.07 15.26 4.28
CA PHE A 18 17.02 15.98 5.01
C PHE A 18 17.09 15.60 6.50
N PRO A 19 17.63 16.46 7.38
CA PRO A 19 17.98 16.07 8.75
C PRO A 19 16.81 15.66 9.66
N ASP A 20 15.64 16.24 9.47
CA ASP A 20 14.41 15.93 10.23
C ASP A 20 13.40 15.11 9.41
N GLY A 21 13.67 14.89 8.12
CA GLY A 21 12.78 14.17 7.20
C GLY A 21 11.56 14.97 6.72
N GLU A 22 11.36 16.21 7.19
CA GLU A 22 10.16 17.00 6.90
C GLU A 22 10.49 18.33 6.22
N THR A 23 11.54 18.99 6.69
CA THR A 23 11.89 20.32 6.21
C THR A 23 12.73 20.21 4.96
N PHE A 24 12.35 20.90 3.89
CA PHE A 24 13.20 21.04 2.73
C PHE A 24 14.51 21.76 3.10
N VAL A 25 15.63 21.18 2.69
CA VAL A 25 16.97 21.75 2.88
C VAL A 25 17.65 21.79 1.51
N PRO A 26 18.13 22.95 1.02
CA PRO A 26 18.94 23.05 -0.21
C PRO A 26 20.18 22.16 -0.18
N TRP A 27 20.70 21.76 -1.34
CA TRP A 27 21.77 20.75 -1.42
C TRP A 27 23.14 21.24 -1.01
N ASP A 28 23.33 22.54 -1.09
CA ASP A 28 24.49 23.32 -0.71
C ASP A 28 24.36 23.95 0.69
N SER A 29 23.25 23.70 1.40
CA SER A 29 23.07 24.20 2.76
C SER A 29 23.97 23.46 3.75
N ASP A 30 24.55 24.17 4.71
CA ASP A 30 25.28 23.56 5.85
C ASP A 30 24.43 22.59 6.67
N LYS A 31 23.09 22.69 6.58
CA LYS A 31 22.18 21.74 7.22
C LYS A 31 22.11 20.41 6.46
N ALA A 32 22.42 20.36 5.17
CA ALA A 32 22.44 19.13 4.40
C ALA A 32 23.48 18.16 4.97
N TYR A 33 23.11 16.89 5.18
CA TYR A 33 24.04 15.88 5.72
C TYR A 33 24.59 16.19 7.12
N SER A 34 23.98 17.13 7.86
CA SER A 34 24.37 17.51 9.22
C SER A 34 24.00 16.47 10.29
N LYS A 35 23.06 15.57 9.98
CA LYS A 35 22.66 14.45 10.82
C LYS A 35 22.91 13.12 10.13
N SER A 36 23.15 12.09 10.93
CA SER A 36 23.23 10.70 10.46
C SER A 36 22.32 9.84 11.30
N ASN A 37 21.79 8.78 10.70
CA ASN A 37 21.00 7.77 11.38
C ASN A 37 21.49 6.38 10.99
N THR A 38 21.34 5.42 11.89
CA THR A 38 21.52 4.00 11.53
C THR A 38 20.35 3.53 10.67
N VAL A 39 20.54 2.45 9.90
CA VAL A 39 19.43 1.82 9.18
C VAL A 39 18.33 1.39 10.15
N ALA A 40 18.68 0.90 11.35
CA ALA A 40 17.71 0.55 12.38
C ALA A 40 16.85 1.75 12.83
N GLU A 41 17.46 2.90 13.05
CA GLU A 41 16.75 4.14 13.41
C GLU A 41 15.80 4.59 12.30
N LEU A 42 16.20 4.46 11.04
CA LEU A 42 15.34 4.81 9.90
C LEU A 42 14.14 3.87 9.77
N ILE A 43 14.34 2.58 10.00
CA ILE A 43 13.23 1.61 10.03
C ILE A 43 12.26 1.97 11.17
N GLN A 44 12.78 2.24 12.37
CA GLN A 44 11.94 2.66 13.49
C GLN A 44 11.19 3.96 13.18
N GLU A 45 11.84 4.94 12.53
CA GLU A 45 11.22 6.20 12.14
C GLU A 45 10.05 5.98 11.17
N ILE A 46 10.21 5.10 10.17
CA ILE A 46 9.13 4.76 9.24
C ILE A 46 7.94 4.20 10.02
N MET A 47 8.16 3.16 10.83
CA MET A 47 7.09 2.53 11.63
C MET A 47 6.40 3.54 12.55
N GLN A 48 7.18 4.36 13.24
CA GLN A 48 6.69 5.35 14.19
C GLN A 48 5.89 6.48 13.52
N ARG A 49 6.34 6.97 12.35
CA ARG A 49 5.62 8.00 11.58
C ARG A 49 4.29 7.49 11.06
N HIS A 50 4.23 6.26 10.54
CA HIS A 50 2.95 5.66 10.14
C HIS A 50 1.99 5.52 11.34
N ALA A 51 2.49 5.07 12.49
CA ALA A 51 1.67 4.90 13.70
C ALA A 51 1.12 6.23 14.26
N GLN A 52 1.86 7.32 14.13
CA GLN A 52 1.42 8.67 14.53
C GLN A 52 0.50 9.35 13.50
N GLY A 53 0.46 8.81 12.27
CA GLY A 53 -0.19 9.45 11.14
C GLY A 53 0.75 10.41 10.43
N ILE A 54 0.80 10.29 9.11
CA ILE A 54 1.55 11.13 8.21
C ILE A 54 0.53 12.04 7.51
N LYS A 55 0.76 13.34 7.57
CA LYS A 55 -0.04 14.33 6.83
C LYS A 55 0.87 15.42 6.33
N PHE A 56 0.94 15.58 5.01
CA PHE A 56 1.73 16.64 4.40
C PHE A 56 1.11 17.06 3.08
N ARG A 57 1.55 18.23 2.62
CA ARG A 57 1.37 18.68 1.25
C ARG A 57 2.69 18.54 0.53
N GLU A 58 2.70 17.99 -0.68
CA GLU A 58 3.93 17.83 -1.46
C GLU A 58 4.70 19.13 -1.57
N TRP A 59 6.02 19.05 -1.37
CA TRP A 59 6.86 20.23 -1.40
C TRP A 59 6.90 20.82 -2.82
N ASN A 60 6.66 22.14 -2.93
CA ASN A 60 6.45 22.85 -4.20
C ASN A 60 5.19 22.43 -4.99
N ALA A 61 4.15 21.94 -4.30
CA ALA A 61 2.86 21.66 -4.90
C ALA A 61 2.39 22.77 -5.86
N GLY A 62 1.97 22.36 -7.06
CA GLY A 62 1.53 23.25 -8.13
C GLY A 62 2.03 22.81 -9.51
N PRO A 63 1.65 23.53 -10.58
CA PRO A 63 1.89 23.10 -11.96
C PRO A 63 3.37 22.93 -12.35
N SER A 64 4.28 23.54 -11.60
CA SER A 64 5.73 23.39 -11.81
C SER A 64 6.27 22.05 -11.30
N LEU A 65 5.60 21.43 -10.33
CA LEU A 65 5.93 20.10 -9.83
C LEU A 65 5.22 19.03 -10.66
N ASP A 66 3.90 19.13 -10.75
CA ASP A 66 3.07 18.27 -11.58
C ASP A 66 2.03 19.12 -12.31
N SER A 67 2.11 19.13 -13.64
CA SER A 67 1.24 19.93 -14.50
C SER A 67 -0.14 19.29 -14.72
N GLN A 68 -0.33 18.03 -14.35
CA GLN A 68 -1.54 17.26 -14.59
C GLN A 68 -2.36 17.10 -13.31
N MET A 69 -1.70 16.88 -12.18
CA MET A 69 -2.36 16.66 -10.88
C MET A 69 -3.24 17.84 -10.46
N ARG A 70 -4.37 17.52 -9.80
CA ARG A 70 -5.23 18.52 -9.16
C ARG A 70 -4.62 19.04 -7.87
N ASP A 71 -5.06 20.22 -7.42
CA ASP A 71 -4.53 20.85 -6.22
C ASP A 71 -4.68 19.99 -4.96
N GLU A 72 -5.80 19.25 -4.88
CA GLU A 72 -6.12 18.32 -3.81
C GLU A 72 -5.26 17.04 -3.83
N GLY A 73 -4.71 16.69 -5.00
CA GLY A 73 -3.85 15.51 -5.15
C GLY A 73 -2.52 15.64 -4.42
N PHE A 74 -2.05 16.88 -4.22
CA PHE A 74 -0.81 17.16 -3.50
C PHE A 74 -0.93 17.00 -1.98
N ASP A 75 -2.15 16.93 -1.43
CA ASP A 75 -2.36 16.71 0.00
C ASP A 75 -2.46 15.21 0.29
N VAL A 76 -1.46 14.67 0.98
CA VAL A 76 -1.34 13.24 1.26
C VAL A 76 -1.55 12.99 2.75
N THR A 77 -2.41 12.03 3.06
CA THR A 77 -2.61 11.52 4.42
C THR A 77 -2.44 10.01 4.43
N ILE A 78 -1.72 9.49 5.42
CA ILE A 78 -1.51 8.06 5.66
C ILE A 78 -1.63 7.84 7.16
N GLY A 79 -2.29 6.77 7.59
CA GLY A 79 -2.41 6.42 8.99
C GLY A 79 -2.55 4.91 9.18
N VAL A 80 -2.67 4.51 10.44
CA VAL A 80 -2.92 3.12 10.81
C VAL A 80 -4.25 3.06 11.56
N ASP A 81 -5.12 2.15 11.14
CA ASP A 81 -6.38 1.90 11.83
C ASP A 81 -6.16 1.00 13.06
N PHE A 82 -5.63 1.57 14.14
CA PHE A 82 -5.44 0.83 15.39
C PHE A 82 -6.75 0.52 16.13
N ALA A 83 -7.87 1.11 15.72
CA ALA A 83 -9.16 0.87 16.35
C ALA A 83 -9.78 -0.48 15.94
N HIS A 84 -9.52 -0.92 14.70
CA HIS A 84 -10.19 -2.11 14.16
C HIS A 84 -9.24 -3.13 13.54
N THR A 85 -8.38 -2.72 12.61
CA THR A 85 -7.69 -3.66 11.72
C THR A 85 -6.18 -3.75 11.92
N GLY A 86 -5.54 -2.66 12.32
CA GLY A 86 -4.11 -2.47 12.29
C GLY A 86 -3.53 -2.20 10.90
N PHE A 87 -4.33 -2.03 9.85
CA PHE A 87 -3.82 -1.79 8.50
C PHE A 87 -3.29 -0.37 8.33
N VAL A 88 -2.22 -0.23 7.54
CA VAL A 88 -1.84 1.06 6.98
C VAL A 88 -2.81 1.40 5.86
N SER A 89 -3.40 2.60 5.95
CA SER A 89 -4.30 3.15 4.92
C SER A 89 -3.89 4.57 4.57
N GLY A 90 -4.04 4.97 3.32
CA GLY A 90 -3.72 6.34 2.93
C GLY A 90 -4.15 6.70 1.52
N GLY A 91 -3.67 7.86 1.07
CA GLY A 91 -3.98 8.37 -0.26
C GLY A 91 -5.36 9.03 -0.35
N SER A 92 -5.81 9.26 -1.58
CA SER A 92 -7.14 9.75 -1.90
C SER A 92 -7.49 9.38 -3.36
N GLN A 93 -8.74 9.59 -3.74
CA GLN A 93 -9.17 9.46 -5.15
C GLN A 93 -8.42 10.38 -6.13
N TRP A 94 -7.64 11.35 -5.65
CA TRP A 94 -6.93 12.36 -6.44
C TRP A 94 -5.42 12.12 -6.55
N ASN A 95 -4.88 11.06 -5.93
CA ASN A 95 -3.45 10.77 -5.98
C ASN A 95 -3.14 9.34 -6.45
N CYS A 96 -1.85 9.12 -6.67
CA CYS A 96 -1.27 7.93 -7.29
C CYS A 96 -0.12 7.39 -6.42
N GLY A 97 -0.41 7.02 -5.17
CA GLY A 97 0.62 6.60 -4.20
C GLY A 97 1.17 5.18 -4.41
N THR A 98 0.57 4.40 -5.29
CA THR A 98 0.94 3.00 -5.56
C THR A 98 1.66 2.89 -6.91
N TRP A 99 2.14 1.70 -7.27
CA TRP A 99 2.82 1.50 -8.55
C TRP A 99 1.89 1.62 -9.78
N MET A 100 0.57 1.59 -9.58
CA MET A 100 -0.42 1.81 -10.63
C MET A 100 -0.75 3.32 -10.72
N ASP A 101 0.23 4.11 -11.14
CA ASP A 101 0.33 5.55 -10.86
C ASP A 101 -0.13 6.49 -11.99
N LYS A 102 -0.83 5.99 -13.01
CA LYS A 102 -1.18 6.81 -14.18
C LYS A 102 -2.12 7.95 -13.81
N MET A 103 -1.59 9.17 -13.77
CA MET A 103 -2.35 10.42 -13.71
C MET A 103 -2.90 10.77 -15.11
N GLY A 104 -4.21 10.95 -15.23
CA GLY A 104 -4.84 11.36 -16.48
C GLY A 104 -4.39 12.75 -16.93
N SER A 105 -4.16 12.93 -18.24
CA SER A 105 -3.61 14.17 -18.81
C SER A 105 -4.40 14.71 -20.02
N SER A 106 -5.39 13.97 -20.52
CA SER A 106 -6.18 14.39 -21.70
C SER A 106 -7.27 15.39 -21.29
N GLU A 107 -7.14 16.62 -21.77
CA GLU A 107 -8.22 17.62 -21.66
C GLU A 107 -9.40 17.27 -22.56
N LYS A 108 -9.12 16.73 -23.76
CA LYS A 108 -10.13 16.38 -24.77
C LYS A 108 -11.08 15.29 -24.31
N ALA A 109 -10.55 14.31 -23.56
CA ALA A 109 -11.34 13.26 -22.92
C ALA A 109 -11.88 13.68 -21.54
N GLY A 110 -11.51 14.86 -21.02
CA GLY A 110 -11.98 15.36 -19.73
C GLY A 110 -11.41 14.66 -18.50
N ILE A 111 -10.26 13.98 -18.65
CA ILE A 111 -9.63 13.17 -17.58
C ILE A 111 -8.36 13.80 -16.99
N ARG A 112 -8.01 15.04 -17.38
CA ARG A 112 -6.85 15.73 -16.84
C ARG A 112 -6.95 15.85 -15.30
N GLY A 113 -5.91 15.39 -14.61
CA GLY A 113 -5.82 15.37 -13.15
C GLY A 113 -6.72 14.36 -12.46
N ILE A 114 -7.26 13.39 -13.20
CA ILE A 114 -8.01 12.26 -12.65
C ILE A 114 -7.11 11.02 -12.72
N PRO A 115 -6.70 10.44 -11.58
CA PRO A 115 -6.01 9.16 -11.58
C PRO A 115 -6.82 8.09 -12.31
N ALA A 116 -6.17 7.31 -13.17
CA ALA A 116 -6.83 6.18 -13.83
C ALA A 116 -7.16 5.06 -12.83
N THR A 117 -6.27 4.88 -11.85
CA THR A 117 -6.32 3.82 -10.85
C THR A 117 -5.91 4.36 -9.48
N PRO A 118 -6.69 5.29 -8.89
CA PRO A 118 -6.45 5.65 -7.50
C PRO A 118 -6.67 4.40 -6.66
N ARG A 119 -5.70 4.12 -5.80
CA ARG A 119 -5.74 2.99 -4.86
C ARG A 119 -5.48 3.56 -3.47
N ASP A 120 -6.48 4.29 -2.99
CA ASP A 120 -6.51 4.82 -1.64
C ASP A 120 -7.15 3.80 -0.67
N GLY A 121 -6.98 4.02 0.63
CA GLY A 121 -7.33 3.03 1.64
C GLY A 121 -6.17 2.08 1.92
N ALA A 122 -6.47 0.83 2.30
CA ALA A 122 -5.47 -0.19 2.59
C ALA A 122 -5.18 -1.05 1.35
N ASP A 123 -4.03 -0.83 0.72
CA ASP A 123 -3.56 -1.63 -0.43
C ASP A 123 -3.08 -3.02 -0.01
N ILE A 124 -3.52 -4.06 -0.72
CA ILE A 124 -3.20 -5.43 -0.33
C ILE A 124 -1.69 -5.72 -0.27
N GLU A 125 -0.90 -5.17 -1.18
CA GLU A 125 0.55 -5.35 -1.18
C GLU A 125 1.25 -4.56 -0.07
N ILE A 126 0.74 -3.37 0.29
CA ILE A 126 1.30 -2.58 1.38
C ILE A 126 0.99 -3.26 2.71
N VAL A 127 -0.22 -3.77 2.90
CA VAL A 127 -0.59 -4.55 4.09
C VAL A 127 0.23 -5.84 4.18
N GLY A 128 0.51 -6.51 3.06
CA GLY A 128 1.41 -7.67 3.03
C GLY A 128 2.85 -7.30 3.44
N LEU A 129 3.42 -6.23 2.88
CA LEU A 129 4.75 -5.74 3.24
C LEU A 129 4.81 -5.27 4.70
N GLN A 130 3.76 -4.61 5.18
CA GLN A 130 3.58 -4.21 6.57
C GLN A 130 3.63 -5.45 7.47
N LYS A 131 2.84 -6.48 7.20
CA LYS A 131 2.84 -7.74 7.97
C LYS A 131 4.22 -8.38 7.99
N SER A 132 4.87 -8.54 6.84
CA SER A 132 6.20 -9.13 6.77
C SER A 132 7.22 -8.34 7.61
N THR A 133 7.12 -7.01 7.61
CA THR A 133 7.97 -6.12 8.39
C THR A 133 7.69 -6.25 9.90
N LEU A 134 6.42 -6.28 10.29
CA LEU A 134 5.99 -6.45 11.68
C LEU A 134 6.44 -7.79 12.26
N ARG A 135 6.26 -8.90 11.52
CA ARG A 135 6.79 -10.22 11.88
C ARG A 135 8.29 -10.15 12.10
N TRP A 136 9.03 -9.60 11.15
CA TRP A 136 10.49 -9.50 11.23
C TRP A 136 10.95 -8.67 12.44
N LEU A 137 10.34 -7.51 12.68
CA LEU A 137 10.65 -6.67 13.83
C LEU A 137 10.29 -7.34 15.15
N SER A 138 9.14 -8.02 15.24
CA SER A 138 8.74 -8.80 16.41
C SER A 138 9.77 -9.89 16.73
N GLU A 139 10.23 -10.64 15.72
CA GLU A 139 11.28 -11.65 15.90
C GLU A 139 12.61 -11.06 16.36
N LEU A 140 13.04 -9.94 15.79
CA LEU A 140 14.27 -9.26 16.22
C LEU A 140 14.15 -8.75 17.66
N CYS A 141 12.99 -8.22 18.05
CA CYS A 141 12.72 -7.78 19.41
C CYS A 141 12.80 -8.95 20.41
N HIS A 142 12.23 -10.11 20.08
CA HIS A 142 12.31 -11.29 20.93
C HIS A 142 13.74 -11.84 21.08
N LYS A 143 14.63 -11.55 20.13
CA LYS A 143 16.05 -11.92 20.16
C LYS A 143 16.95 -10.81 20.72
N ASP A 144 16.37 -9.70 21.20
CA ASP A 144 17.09 -8.48 21.63
C ASP A 144 18.04 -7.93 20.55
N GLN A 145 17.68 -8.07 19.26
CA GLN A 145 18.45 -7.62 18.09
C GLN A 145 17.91 -6.33 17.46
N PHE A 146 16.86 -5.74 18.03
CA PHE A 146 16.33 -4.45 17.62
C PHE A 146 16.00 -3.61 18.85
N HIS A 147 16.36 -2.33 18.82
CA HIS A 147 16.36 -1.47 20.01
C HIS A 147 14.95 -1.05 20.46
N SER A 148 14.00 -0.96 19.52
CA SER A 148 12.63 -0.50 19.79
C SER A 148 11.66 -1.68 19.81
N LYS A 149 10.78 -1.73 20.81
CA LYS A 149 9.83 -2.85 20.99
C LYS A 149 8.46 -2.61 20.35
N GLY A 150 8.26 -1.45 19.72
CA GLY A 150 6.98 -1.02 19.19
C GLY A 150 6.99 0.45 18.80
N VAL A 151 5.80 1.02 18.80
CA VAL A 151 5.50 2.40 18.39
C VAL A 151 4.52 3.06 19.36
N VAL A 152 4.44 4.38 19.31
CA VAL A 152 3.40 5.17 19.98
C VAL A 152 2.38 5.64 18.94
N SER A 153 1.10 5.33 19.11
CA SER A 153 0.03 5.82 18.21
C SER A 153 -0.26 7.31 18.42
N ALA A 154 -1.05 7.90 17.53
CA ALA A 154 -1.42 9.31 17.56
C ALA A 154 -2.12 9.75 18.87
N ASP A 155 -2.83 8.85 19.54
CA ASP A 155 -3.49 9.08 20.84
C ASP A 155 -2.54 8.91 22.05
N GLY A 156 -1.28 8.56 21.82
CA GLY A 156 -0.28 8.31 22.85
C GLY A 156 -0.24 6.87 23.37
N THR A 157 -1.04 5.95 22.81
CA THR A 157 -1.04 4.54 23.21
C THR A 157 0.25 3.84 22.73
N ASN A 158 0.88 3.06 23.61
CA ASN A 158 2.03 2.23 23.23
C ASN A 158 1.54 0.91 22.62
N ILE A 159 2.03 0.60 21.43
CA ILE A 159 1.66 -0.62 20.69
C ILE A 159 2.95 -1.37 20.37
N SER A 160 3.10 -2.58 20.93
CA SER A 160 4.26 -3.42 20.61
C SER A 160 4.19 -3.95 19.18
N TYR A 161 5.34 -4.28 18.59
CA TYR A 161 5.38 -4.89 17.26
C TYR A 161 4.61 -6.21 17.20
N THR A 162 4.67 -7.02 18.26
CA THR A 162 3.90 -8.27 18.36
C THR A 162 2.39 -8.02 18.39
N GLN A 163 1.92 -6.98 19.10
CA GLN A 163 0.50 -6.63 19.11
C GLN A 163 0.03 -6.17 17.74
N TRP A 164 0.80 -5.27 17.10
CA TRP A 164 0.45 -4.76 15.78
C TRP A 164 0.47 -5.87 14.72
N ASP A 165 1.48 -6.75 14.77
CA ASP A 165 1.58 -7.95 13.92
C ASP A 165 0.34 -8.85 14.03
N GLN A 166 -0.15 -9.07 15.25
CA GLN A 166 -1.33 -9.89 15.52
C GLN A 166 -2.62 -9.20 15.08
N MET A 167 -2.75 -7.88 15.24
CA MET A 167 -3.92 -7.14 14.74
C MET A 167 -4.11 -7.32 13.23
N VAL A 168 -3.03 -7.17 12.46
CA VAL A 168 -3.07 -7.39 11.01
C VAL A 168 -3.42 -8.84 10.70
N GLN A 169 -2.83 -9.80 11.41
CA GLN A 169 -3.10 -11.23 11.27
C GLN A 169 -4.58 -11.58 11.47
N ASP A 170 -5.19 -11.06 12.54
CA ASP A 170 -6.55 -11.41 12.95
C ASP A 170 -7.64 -10.80 12.05
N ASN A 171 -7.27 -9.78 11.26
CA ASN A 171 -8.21 -8.99 10.48
C ASN A 171 -8.03 -9.14 8.97
N PHE A 172 -6.86 -9.54 8.47
CA PHE A 172 -6.58 -9.56 7.03
C PHE A 172 -7.62 -10.36 6.23
N GLU A 173 -7.79 -11.66 6.53
CA GLU A 173 -8.77 -12.52 5.86
C GLU A 173 -10.17 -11.93 5.89
N LYS A 174 -10.62 -11.47 7.07
CA LYS A 174 -11.97 -10.92 7.30
C LYS A 174 -12.29 -9.68 6.47
N HIS A 175 -11.31 -8.99 5.92
CA HIS A 175 -11.52 -7.74 5.19
C HIS A 175 -11.10 -7.83 3.72
N PHE A 176 -10.16 -8.72 3.38
CA PHE A 176 -9.69 -8.90 2.02
C PHE A 176 -10.32 -10.10 1.30
N TRP A 177 -10.69 -11.19 1.97
CA TRP A 177 -11.27 -12.34 1.27
C TRP A 177 -12.69 -12.06 0.77
N VAL A 178 -12.99 -12.52 -0.45
CA VAL A 178 -14.34 -12.53 -1.02
C VAL A 178 -14.76 -13.99 -1.21
N PRO A 179 -15.66 -14.52 -0.38
CA PRO A 179 -15.95 -15.95 -0.33
C PRO A 179 -16.66 -16.43 -1.59
N LEU A 180 -16.54 -17.74 -1.83
CA LEU A 180 -17.22 -18.42 -2.94
C LEU A 180 -18.73 -18.42 -2.77
N ASP A 181 -19.19 -18.64 -1.53
CA ASP A 181 -20.59 -18.64 -1.15
C ASP A 181 -21.02 -17.24 -0.68
N PRO A 182 -22.02 -16.59 -1.32
CA PRO A 182 -22.59 -15.33 -0.82
C PRO A 182 -23.09 -15.39 0.62
N ASP A 183 -23.49 -16.56 1.13
CA ASP A 183 -24.00 -16.69 2.49
C ASP A 183 -22.90 -16.44 3.55
N GLU A 184 -21.63 -16.49 3.16
CA GLU A 184 -20.48 -16.18 4.01
C GLU A 184 -20.09 -14.68 3.98
N ASP A 185 -20.73 -13.85 3.15
CA ASP A 185 -20.32 -12.45 2.93
C ASP A 185 -20.26 -11.65 4.24
N ALA A 186 -21.19 -11.89 5.17
CA ALA A 186 -21.23 -11.21 6.46
C ALA A 186 -20.01 -11.53 7.35
N VAL A 187 -19.40 -12.71 7.19
CA VAL A 187 -18.20 -13.12 7.95
C VAL A 187 -16.96 -12.37 7.47
N TYR A 188 -16.91 -12.06 6.17
CA TYR A 188 -15.79 -11.41 5.49
C TYR A 188 -16.07 -9.95 5.13
N ASN A 189 -17.05 -9.32 5.79
CA ASN A 189 -17.42 -7.92 5.61
C ASN A 189 -17.65 -7.53 4.14
N VAL A 190 -18.19 -8.44 3.32
CA VAL A 190 -18.37 -8.27 1.88
C VAL A 190 -19.70 -7.58 1.58
N ASN A 191 -19.63 -6.56 0.73
CA ASN A 191 -20.79 -5.94 0.10
C ASN A 191 -21.10 -6.67 -1.22
N SER A 192 -22.03 -7.62 -1.19
CA SER A 192 -22.36 -8.49 -2.32
C SER A 192 -22.75 -7.72 -3.59
N SER A 193 -23.27 -6.50 -3.46
CA SER A 193 -23.72 -5.68 -4.60
C SER A 193 -22.57 -5.15 -5.47
N LEU A 194 -21.34 -5.14 -4.93
CA LEU A 194 -20.14 -4.64 -5.60
C LEU A 194 -19.24 -5.78 -6.13
N VAL A 195 -19.57 -7.03 -5.82
CA VAL A 195 -18.75 -8.20 -6.18
C VAL A 195 -18.87 -8.52 -7.67
N ASN A 196 -17.77 -8.32 -8.42
CA ASN A 196 -17.66 -8.79 -9.80
C ASN A 196 -17.25 -10.28 -9.87
N ARG A 197 -16.39 -10.73 -8.95
CA ARG A 197 -15.88 -12.10 -8.90
C ARG A 197 -15.71 -12.57 -7.45
N ARG A 198 -16.02 -13.85 -7.23
CA ARG A 198 -15.88 -14.56 -5.94
C ARG A 198 -14.67 -15.50 -5.91
N GLY A 199 -14.22 -15.83 -4.70
CA GLY A 199 -13.03 -16.62 -4.43
C GLY A 199 -11.75 -15.87 -4.80
N ILE A 200 -11.72 -14.57 -4.53
CA ILE A 200 -10.58 -13.67 -4.76
C ILE A 200 -10.28 -12.92 -3.47
N TYR A 201 -9.15 -12.21 -3.44
CA TYR A 201 -8.90 -11.17 -2.45
C TYR A 201 -9.12 -9.81 -3.09
N ARG A 202 -9.74 -8.90 -2.34
CA ARG A 202 -9.91 -7.49 -2.69
C ARG A 202 -8.56 -6.85 -3.01
N ASP A 203 -8.54 -5.92 -3.94
CA ASP A 203 -7.31 -5.21 -4.31
C ASP A 203 -6.91 -4.15 -3.28
N THR A 204 -7.93 -3.51 -2.69
CA THR A 204 -7.83 -2.51 -1.61
C THR A 204 -8.94 -2.77 -0.58
N TYR A 205 -8.82 -2.16 0.60
CA TYR A 205 -9.88 -2.14 1.60
C TYR A 205 -10.12 -0.72 2.10
N GLY A 206 -11.37 -0.25 1.98
CA GLY A 206 -11.79 1.07 2.44
C GLY A 206 -11.38 2.20 1.50
N ALA A 207 -11.23 1.92 0.20
CA ALA A 207 -11.00 2.98 -0.80
C ALA A 207 -12.21 3.92 -0.91
N THR A 208 -11.97 5.17 -1.31
CA THR A 208 -13.04 6.16 -1.55
C THR A 208 -14.07 5.64 -2.57
N MET A 209 -13.59 4.94 -3.60
CA MET A 209 -14.45 4.24 -4.56
C MET A 209 -14.62 2.78 -4.13
N GLU A 210 -15.63 2.49 -3.31
CA GLU A 210 -15.82 1.16 -2.69
C GLU A 210 -15.83 -0.01 -3.70
N TRP A 211 -16.34 0.18 -4.92
CA TRP A 211 -16.32 -0.88 -5.95
C TRP A 211 -14.90 -1.23 -6.42
N ALA A 212 -13.93 -0.33 -6.27
CA ALA A 212 -12.53 -0.55 -6.65
C ALA A 212 -11.87 -1.61 -5.75
N ASP A 213 -12.28 -1.69 -4.48
CA ASP A 213 -11.83 -2.73 -3.54
C ASP A 213 -12.06 -4.13 -4.13
N TYR A 214 -13.17 -4.35 -4.85
CA TYR A 214 -13.56 -5.66 -5.37
C TYR A 214 -12.96 -6.01 -6.74
N GLN A 215 -12.04 -5.19 -7.26
CA GLN A 215 -11.39 -5.48 -8.54
C GLN A 215 -10.40 -6.63 -8.41
N PHE A 216 -10.41 -7.56 -9.37
CA PHE A 216 -9.45 -8.65 -9.39
C PHE A 216 -8.18 -8.22 -10.14
N ARG A 217 -7.10 -8.00 -9.38
CA ARG A 217 -5.81 -7.48 -9.84
C ARG A 217 -4.65 -8.39 -9.39
N PRO A 218 -3.46 -8.29 -10.01
CA PRO A 218 -2.34 -9.17 -9.68
C PRO A 218 -1.59 -8.78 -8.39
N ASN A 219 -1.92 -7.63 -7.77
CA ASN A 219 -1.22 -7.07 -6.60
C ASN A 219 -1.16 -8.01 -5.39
N ILE A 220 -2.21 -8.82 -5.20
CA ILE A 220 -2.28 -9.90 -4.20
C ILE A 220 -1.05 -10.82 -4.19
N SER A 221 -0.43 -11.03 -5.36
CA SER A 221 0.74 -11.92 -5.49
C SER A 221 1.93 -11.45 -4.66
N VAL A 222 2.07 -10.12 -4.47
CA VAL A 222 3.10 -9.55 -3.61
C VAL A 222 2.84 -9.94 -2.15
N ALA A 223 1.61 -9.75 -1.67
CA ALA A 223 1.22 -10.08 -0.29
C ALA A 223 1.39 -11.58 0.00
N MET A 224 0.92 -12.46 -0.89
CA MET A 224 1.10 -13.92 -0.76
C MET A 224 2.57 -14.35 -0.73
N THR A 225 3.45 -13.59 -1.39
CA THR A 225 4.89 -13.90 -1.41
C THR A 225 5.58 -13.48 -0.11
N VAL A 226 5.29 -12.28 0.40
CA VAL A 226 6.02 -11.70 1.54
C VAL A 226 5.43 -12.10 2.89
N ALA A 227 4.12 -12.32 2.96
CA ALA A 227 3.38 -12.63 4.18
C ALA A 227 2.36 -13.77 3.96
N PRO A 228 2.80 -14.97 3.56
CA PRO A 228 1.91 -16.12 3.31
C PRO A 228 1.08 -16.53 4.54
N GLU A 229 1.53 -16.20 5.76
CA GLU A 229 0.80 -16.47 7.00
C GLU A 229 -0.52 -15.71 7.13
N LEU A 230 -0.73 -14.64 6.35
CA LEU A 230 -2.00 -13.92 6.33
C LEU A 230 -3.14 -14.71 5.72
N PHE A 231 -2.82 -15.77 4.97
CA PHE A 231 -3.77 -16.43 4.09
C PHE A 231 -4.21 -17.77 4.63
N ASP A 232 -5.51 -18.02 4.58
CA ASP A 232 -6.03 -19.37 4.65
C ASP A 232 -5.53 -20.18 3.42
N PRO A 233 -4.91 -21.36 3.61
CA PRO A 233 -4.32 -22.12 2.51
C PRO A 233 -5.30 -22.51 1.39
N ASP A 234 -6.55 -22.83 1.73
CA ASP A 234 -7.55 -23.25 0.76
C ASP A 234 -8.05 -22.03 -0.03
N HIS A 235 -8.33 -20.91 0.66
CA HIS A 235 -8.66 -19.64 0.01
C HIS A 235 -7.55 -19.16 -0.93
N ALA A 236 -6.29 -19.22 -0.46
CA ALA A 236 -5.12 -18.84 -1.25
C ALA A 236 -5.01 -19.67 -2.53
N LEU A 237 -5.16 -20.99 -2.42
CA LEU A 237 -5.10 -21.90 -3.57
C LEU A 237 -6.21 -21.62 -4.58
N ILE A 238 -7.45 -21.39 -4.11
CA ILE A 238 -8.58 -21.00 -4.96
C ILE A 238 -8.26 -19.71 -5.73
N CYS A 239 -7.74 -18.69 -5.04
CA CYS A 239 -7.38 -17.42 -5.66
C CYS A 239 -6.24 -17.59 -6.68
N LEU A 240 -5.17 -18.31 -6.33
CA LEU A 240 -4.02 -18.56 -7.21
C LEU A 240 -4.43 -19.27 -8.51
N HIS A 241 -5.33 -20.25 -8.44
CA HIS A 241 -5.89 -20.87 -9.64
C HIS A 241 -6.62 -19.87 -10.54
N LYS A 242 -7.36 -18.92 -9.95
CA LYS A 242 -8.02 -17.85 -10.71
C LYS A 242 -7.02 -16.84 -11.27
N ILE A 243 -5.98 -16.48 -10.53
CA ILE A 243 -4.92 -15.59 -11.00
C ILE A 243 -4.29 -16.21 -12.24
N ASN A 244 -3.93 -17.48 -12.19
CA ASN A 244 -3.37 -18.21 -13.34
C ASN A 244 -4.36 -18.30 -14.52
N ALA A 245 -5.65 -18.55 -14.25
CA ALA A 245 -6.64 -18.72 -15.31
C ALA A 245 -7.09 -17.40 -15.97
N VAL A 246 -7.07 -16.28 -15.24
CA VAL A 246 -7.69 -15.01 -15.64
C VAL A 246 -6.65 -13.92 -15.88
N LEU A 247 -5.70 -13.75 -14.96
CA LEU A 247 -4.76 -12.64 -14.99
C LEU A 247 -3.46 -12.99 -15.69
N ALA A 248 -2.99 -14.24 -15.63
CA ALA A 248 -1.78 -14.63 -16.33
C ALA A 248 -1.99 -14.57 -17.86
N ALA A 249 -1.03 -13.93 -18.53
CA ALA A 249 -0.88 -13.87 -19.97
C ALA A 249 0.50 -14.46 -20.36
N PRO A 250 0.79 -14.69 -21.65
CA PRO A 250 2.00 -15.41 -22.04
C PRO A 250 3.33 -14.84 -21.52
N LEU A 251 3.42 -13.52 -21.33
CA LEU A 251 4.64 -12.82 -20.91
C LEU A 251 4.47 -11.94 -19.67
N GLY A 252 3.27 -11.85 -19.10
CA GLY A 252 2.99 -10.91 -18.02
C GLY A 252 1.64 -11.13 -17.38
N MET A 253 1.34 -10.30 -16.39
CA MET A 253 0.06 -10.31 -15.69
C MET A 253 -0.82 -9.19 -16.22
N ARG A 254 -2.07 -9.48 -16.54
CA ARG A 254 -3.10 -8.44 -16.74
C ARG A 254 -3.24 -7.65 -15.46
N THR A 255 -3.24 -6.33 -15.57
CA THR A 255 -3.37 -5.40 -14.44
C THR A 255 -4.79 -5.35 -13.86
N LEU A 256 -5.77 -5.82 -14.62
CA LEU A 256 -7.19 -5.88 -14.25
C LEU A 256 -7.87 -7.08 -14.93
N ASP A 257 -8.89 -7.63 -14.29
CA ASP A 257 -9.75 -8.68 -14.84
C ASP A 257 -10.40 -8.29 -16.18
N PRO A 258 -10.29 -9.10 -17.24
CA PRO A 258 -10.98 -8.87 -18.51
C PRO A 258 -12.50 -8.71 -18.46
N ARG A 259 -13.16 -9.17 -17.38
CA ARG A 259 -14.60 -8.99 -17.18
C ARG A 259 -14.97 -7.63 -16.60
N ASP A 260 -14.00 -6.87 -16.09
CA ASP A 260 -14.26 -5.55 -15.53
C ASP A 260 -14.66 -4.57 -16.65
N MET A 261 -15.67 -3.73 -16.39
CA MET A 261 -16.15 -2.75 -17.37
C MET A 261 -15.07 -1.73 -17.78
N ARG A 262 -14.10 -1.48 -16.89
CA ARG A 262 -12.94 -0.60 -17.12
C ARG A 262 -11.76 -1.30 -17.79
N TYR A 263 -11.88 -2.59 -18.15
CA TYR A 263 -10.80 -3.29 -18.82
C TYR A 263 -10.58 -2.76 -20.24
N ARG A 264 -9.41 -2.16 -20.46
CA ARG A 264 -8.86 -1.75 -21.76
C ARG A 264 -7.42 -2.27 -21.86
N PRO A 265 -7.16 -3.33 -22.64
CA PRO A 265 -5.86 -4.01 -22.63
C PRO A 265 -4.77 -3.28 -23.42
N ASP A 266 -5.16 -2.35 -24.29
CA ASP A 266 -4.24 -1.70 -25.21
C ASP A 266 -3.83 -0.33 -24.67
N TYR A 267 -2.56 -0.21 -24.28
CA TYR A 267 -1.98 1.06 -23.84
C TYR A 267 -1.44 1.84 -25.04
N ASP A 268 -2.11 2.94 -25.39
CA ASP A 268 -1.63 3.93 -26.35
C ASP A 268 -1.51 5.30 -25.69
N ASN A 269 -0.28 5.68 -25.32
CA ASN A 269 0.01 6.96 -24.67
C ASN A 269 -0.15 8.18 -25.61
N SER A 270 -0.34 7.95 -26.91
CA SER A 270 -0.52 8.98 -27.93
C SER A 270 -1.97 9.16 -28.38
N ASN A 271 -2.90 8.38 -27.81
CA ASN A 271 -4.31 8.44 -28.14
C ASN A 271 -4.90 9.82 -27.81
N ASP A 272 -5.29 10.56 -28.85
CA ASP A 272 -5.97 11.87 -28.76
C ASP A 272 -7.46 11.77 -29.11
N THR A 273 -8.14 10.72 -28.66
CA THR A 273 -9.61 10.63 -28.78
C THR A 273 -10.32 11.32 -27.62
N SER A 274 -11.65 11.33 -27.66
CA SER A 274 -12.50 11.83 -26.56
C SER A 274 -13.01 10.71 -25.65
N ASP A 275 -12.45 9.51 -25.73
CA ASP A 275 -12.81 8.40 -24.84
C ASP A 275 -12.18 8.63 -23.45
N PRO A 276 -12.98 8.74 -22.37
CA PRO A 276 -12.47 8.93 -21.01
C PRO A 276 -11.97 7.63 -20.34
N LEU A 277 -12.09 6.47 -20.99
CA LEU A 277 -11.72 5.16 -20.45
C LEU A 277 -10.48 4.56 -21.12
#